data_AF-A0A3S5GY94-F1
#
_entry.id   AF-A0A3S5GY94-F1
#
_cell.length_a   1.000
_cell.length_b   1.000
_cell.length_c   1.000
_cell.angle_alpha   90.00
_cell.angle_beta   90.00
_cell.angle_gamma   90.00
#
_symmetry.space_group_name_H-M   'P 1'
#
loop_
_entity.id
_entity.type
_entity.pdbx_description
1 polymer ?
#
loop_
_entity_poly.entity_id
_entity_poly.type
_entity_poly.pdbx_seq_one_letter_code
_entity_poly.pdbx_strand_id
1 'polypeptide(L)'
;MGEIDEIAPGKLIEDKDATKIHTPNPKTGKAENTPHGWARKQIFERTVRRINALATEAVGTRPTPEGTPNVPTLAEVKSIHAINFRINSIDQAIQTTVNTEIANLRAMLPGWTFTAEFGK
;
A
#
# COMPACT_ATOMS: atom_id res chain seq x y z
N MET A 1 -7.61 -8.22 8.85
CA MET A 1 -6.81 -7.01 8.53
C MET A 1 -5.32 -7.23 8.80
N GLY A 2 -4.43 -6.71 7.94
CA GLY A 2 -2.97 -6.82 8.11
C GLY A 2 -2.32 -5.57 8.72
N GLU A 3 -0.99 -5.60 8.88
CA GLU A 3 -0.16 -4.51 9.41
C GLU A 3 -0.28 -3.20 8.60
N ILE A 4 -0.16 -2.07 9.29
CA ILE A 4 -0.06 -0.72 8.72
C ILE A 4 1.34 -0.22 9.08
N ASP A 5 2.09 0.25 8.09
CA ASP A 5 3.50 0.63 8.27
C ASP A 5 3.61 1.93 9.09
N GLU A 6 2.80 2.94 8.77
CA GLU A 6 2.73 4.19 9.54
C GLU A 6 1.33 4.81 9.48
N ILE A 7 0.93 5.49 10.56
CA ILE A 7 -0.27 6.35 10.61
C ILE A 7 0.19 7.78 10.88
N ALA A 8 0.03 8.65 9.89
CA ALA A 8 0.28 10.08 9.99
C ALA A 8 -1.05 10.85 10.14
N PRO A 9 -1.04 12.14 10.53
CA PRO A 9 -2.27 12.92 10.66
C PRO A 9 -3.14 12.86 9.39
N GLY A 10 -4.30 12.21 9.51
CA GLY A 10 -5.30 12.08 8.45
C GLY A 10 -4.96 11.11 7.30
N LYS A 11 -3.89 10.31 7.39
CA LYS A 11 -3.52 9.36 6.32
C LYS A 11 -2.80 8.12 6.84
N LEU A 12 -3.07 7.00 6.18
CA LEU A 12 -2.25 5.78 6.31
C LEU A 12 -1.07 5.90 5.35
N ILE A 13 0.07 5.38 5.77
CA ILE A 13 1.26 5.31 4.96
C ILE A 13 1.62 3.85 4.76
N GLU A 14 1.88 3.49 3.51
CA GLU A 14 2.29 2.15 3.14
C GLU A 14 3.62 2.18 2.38
N ASP A 15 4.61 1.47 2.90
CA ASP A 15 5.92 1.32 2.29
C ASP A 15 5.89 0.14 1.31
N LYS A 16 6.40 0.37 0.09
CA LYS A 16 6.42 -0.62 -0.99
C LYS A 16 7.82 -0.72 -1.58
N ASP A 17 8.43 -1.88 -1.45
CA ASP A 17 9.70 -2.18 -2.12
C ASP A 17 9.46 -2.74 -3.53
N ALA A 18 9.95 -2.02 -4.53
CA ALA A 18 9.93 -2.43 -5.94
C ALA A 18 11.35 -2.63 -6.52
N THR A 19 12.40 -2.55 -5.69
CA THR A 19 13.81 -2.63 -6.13
C THR A 19 14.16 -3.96 -6.77
N LYS A 20 13.50 -5.05 -6.36
CA LYS A 20 13.78 -6.42 -6.81
C LYS A 20 12.93 -6.87 -8.00
N ILE A 21 12.16 -5.97 -8.61
CA ILE A 21 11.19 -6.38 -9.63
C ILE A 21 11.85 -6.99 -10.88
N HIS A 22 13.02 -6.49 -11.24
CA HIS A 22 13.82 -7.01 -12.37
C HIS A 22 14.77 -8.13 -11.96
N THR A 23 14.83 -8.47 -10.67
CA THR A 23 15.70 -9.53 -10.18
C THR A 23 15.12 -10.88 -10.60
N PRO A 24 15.85 -11.67 -11.40
CA PRO A 24 15.39 -13.01 -11.77
C PRO A 24 15.31 -13.90 -10.54
N ASN A 25 14.26 -14.70 -10.43
CA ASN A 25 14.16 -15.71 -9.41
C ASN A 25 15.26 -16.77 -9.65
N PRO A 26 16.13 -17.06 -8.65
CA PRO A 26 17.28 -17.96 -8.83
C PRO A 26 16.92 -19.38 -9.29
N LYS A 27 15.69 -19.84 -9.03
CA LYS A 27 15.23 -21.18 -9.41
C LYS A 27 14.62 -21.25 -10.80
N THR A 28 14.04 -20.16 -11.29
CA THR A 28 13.28 -20.16 -12.56
C THR A 28 13.92 -19.32 -13.66
N GLY A 29 14.88 -18.45 -13.32
CA GLY A 29 15.54 -17.55 -14.26
C GLY A 29 14.64 -16.44 -14.82
N LYS A 30 13.38 -16.35 -14.37
CA LYS A 30 12.41 -15.34 -14.80
C LYS A 30 12.29 -14.26 -13.75
N ALA A 31 12.07 -13.01 -14.17
CA ALA A 31 11.69 -11.93 -13.26
C ALA A 31 10.46 -12.37 -12.45
N GLU A 32 10.49 -12.12 -11.14
CA GLU A 32 9.43 -12.57 -10.24
C GLU A 32 8.10 -11.84 -10.51
N ASN A 33 8.15 -10.60 -11.01
CA ASN A 33 6.99 -9.83 -11.45
C ASN A 33 7.33 -8.88 -12.60
N THR A 34 6.32 -8.47 -13.38
CA THR A 34 6.40 -7.30 -14.26
C THR A 34 5.99 -6.05 -13.50
N PRO A 35 6.42 -4.83 -13.91
CA PRO A 35 5.95 -3.57 -13.31
C PRO A 35 4.44 -3.50 -13.13
N HIS A 36 3.69 -3.85 -14.18
CA HIS A 36 2.23 -3.89 -14.13
C HIS A 36 1.69 -4.91 -13.12
N GLY A 37 2.21 -6.15 -13.14
CA GLY A 37 1.77 -7.20 -12.22
C GLY A 37 2.06 -6.84 -10.76
N TRP A 38 3.23 -6.25 -10.50
CA TRP A 38 3.59 -5.77 -9.17
C TRP A 38 2.68 -4.62 -8.73
N ALA A 39 2.50 -3.58 -9.56
CA ALA A 39 1.67 -2.43 -9.20
C ALA A 39 0.22 -2.85 -8.96
N ARG A 40 -0.35 -3.68 -9.83
CA ARG A 40 -1.70 -4.21 -9.66
C ARG A 40 -1.86 -4.95 -8.34
N LYS A 41 -0.93 -5.85 -8.03
CA LYS A 41 -0.97 -6.62 -6.78
C LYS A 41 -0.77 -5.75 -5.54
N GLN A 42 0.26 -4.90 -5.55
CA GLN A 42 0.74 -4.18 -4.37
C GLN A 42 -0.06 -2.91 -4.08
N ILE A 43 -0.47 -2.19 -5.13
CA ILE A 43 -1.19 -0.92 -5.03
C ILE A 43 -2.69 -1.17 -5.11
N PHE A 44 -3.18 -1.86 -6.13
CA PHE A 44 -4.62 -2.04 -6.29
C PHE A 44 -5.17 -3.13 -5.36
N GLU A 45 -4.90 -4.41 -5.65
CA GLU A 45 -5.59 -5.54 -5.02
C GLU A 45 -5.43 -5.58 -3.49
N ARG A 46 -4.22 -5.30 -2.98
CA ARG A 46 -3.95 -5.26 -1.54
C ARG A 46 -4.67 -4.10 -0.85
N THR A 47 -4.71 -2.92 -1.46
CA THR A 47 -5.42 -1.76 -0.90
C THR A 47 -6.91 -2.01 -0.82
N VAL A 48 -7.51 -2.58 -1.87
CA VAL A 48 -8.93 -2.96 -1.87
C VAL A 48 -9.25 -3.95 -0.76
N ARG A 49 -8.45 -5.00 -0.63
CA ARG A 49 -8.61 -5.99 0.46
C ARG A 49 -8.45 -5.33 1.83
N ARG A 50 -7.50 -4.41 2.00
CA ARG A 50 -7.28 -3.70 3.26
C ARG A 50 -8.47 -2.84 3.62
N ILE A 51 -8.97 -2.02 2.70
CA ILE A 51 -10.12 -1.14 2.95
C ILE A 51 -11.35 -1.97 3.32
N ASN A 52 -11.60 -3.07 2.60
CA ASN A 52 -12.69 -3.98 2.94
C ASN A 52 -12.50 -4.62 4.32
N ALA A 53 -11.30 -5.11 4.63
CA ALA A 53 -11.00 -5.70 5.92
C ALA A 53 -11.08 -4.68 7.07
N LEU A 54 -10.66 -3.43 6.85
CA LEU A 54 -10.82 -2.35 7.82
C LEU A 54 -12.30 -2.06 8.07
N ALA A 55 -13.11 -1.99 7.02
CA ALA A 55 -14.54 -1.72 7.14
C ALA A 55 -15.30 -2.86 7.85
N THR A 56 -15.00 -4.12 7.53
CA THR A 56 -15.87 -5.27 7.85
C THR A 56 -15.29 -6.27 8.86
N GLU A 57 -13.96 -6.40 8.96
CA GLU A 57 -13.33 -7.47 9.75
C GLU A 57 -12.55 -6.94 10.98
N ALA A 58 -12.06 -5.71 10.93
CA ALA A 58 -11.21 -5.17 11.98
C ALA A 58 -11.98 -4.98 13.30
N VAL A 59 -11.47 -5.58 14.38
CA VAL A 59 -12.07 -5.56 15.74
C VAL A 59 -11.33 -4.67 16.73
N GLY A 60 -10.12 -4.20 16.39
CA GLY A 60 -9.31 -3.33 17.24
C GLY A 60 -7.96 -2.99 16.61
N THR A 61 -7.17 -2.20 17.32
CA THR A 61 -5.79 -1.85 16.97
C THR A 61 -4.87 -2.32 18.09
N ARG A 62 -3.63 -2.67 17.74
CA ARG A 62 -2.58 -3.00 18.71
C ARG A 62 -1.21 -2.61 18.15
N PRO A 63 -0.25 -2.21 18.99
CA PRO A 63 1.12 -2.00 18.54
C PRO A 63 1.76 -3.32 18.09
N THR A 64 2.72 -3.22 17.17
CA THR A 64 3.68 -4.31 16.88
C THR A 64 4.77 -4.33 17.96
N PRO A 65 5.56 -5.41 18.09
CA PRO A 65 6.64 -5.48 19.08
C PRO A 65 7.65 -4.33 19.00
N GLU A 66 7.93 -3.86 17.79
CA GLU A 66 8.85 -2.74 17.50
C GLU A 66 8.13 -1.38 17.35
N GLY A 67 6.80 -1.37 17.49
CA GLY A 67 5.95 -0.20 17.26
C GLY A 67 5.83 0.72 18.47
N THR A 68 5.28 1.92 18.27
CA THR A 68 4.99 2.83 19.37
C THR A 68 3.87 2.26 20.26
N PRO A 69 3.99 2.31 21.59
CA PRO A 69 2.97 1.74 22.48
C PRO A 69 1.64 2.49 22.39
N ASN A 70 1.68 3.78 22.01
CA ASN A 70 0.49 4.56 21.71
C ASN A 70 0.13 4.38 20.22
N VAL A 71 -1.03 3.76 19.97
CA VAL A 71 -1.58 3.58 18.62
C VAL A 71 -2.99 4.17 18.56
N PRO A 72 -3.43 4.72 17.42
CA PRO A 72 -4.79 5.19 17.25
C PRO A 72 -5.81 4.08 17.50
N THR A 73 -6.98 4.46 18.00
CA THR A 73 -8.14 3.57 18.15
C THR A 73 -8.65 3.11 16.79
N LEU A 74 -9.40 2.00 16.76
CA LEU A 74 -10.03 1.55 15.52
C LEU A 74 -10.97 2.61 14.91
N ALA A 75 -11.65 3.41 15.73
CA ALA A 75 -12.54 4.46 15.25
C ALA A 75 -11.76 5.57 14.53
N GLU A 76 -10.60 5.97 15.09
CA GLU A 76 -9.69 6.93 14.45
C GLU A 76 -9.09 6.37 13.16
N VAL A 77 -8.72 5.09 13.12
CA VAL A 77 -8.22 4.48 11.88
C VAL A 77 -9.32 4.40 10.82
N LYS A 78 -10.56 4.07 11.20
CA LYS A 78 -11.72 3.99 10.28
C LYS A 78 -12.14 5.34 9.73
N SER A 79 -11.83 6.46 10.40
CA SER A 79 -12.14 7.80 9.88
C SER A 79 -11.11 8.30 8.86
N ILE A 80 -9.96 7.62 8.74
CA ILE A 80 -8.94 7.94 7.74
C ILE A 80 -9.36 7.36 6.39
N HIS A 81 -9.55 8.26 5.41
CA HIS A 81 -9.83 7.90 4.02
C HIS A 81 -8.71 8.36 3.07
N ALA A 82 -7.47 8.42 3.55
CA ALA A 82 -6.31 8.76 2.72
C ALA A 82 -5.18 7.74 2.89
N ILE A 83 -4.59 7.30 1.78
CA ILE A 83 -3.43 6.41 1.76
C ILE A 83 -2.33 7.04 0.91
N ASN A 84 -1.13 7.13 1.48
CA ASN A 84 0.08 7.53 0.78
C ASN A 84 1.02 6.33 0.63
N PHE A 85 1.34 5.96 -0.60
CA PHE A 85 2.31 4.91 -0.89
C PHE A 85 3.72 5.51 -0.98
N ARG A 86 4.66 5.04 -0.16
CA ARG A 86 6.09 5.32 -0.36
C ARG A 86 6.72 4.19 -1.14
N ILE A 87 7.13 4.46 -2.37
CA ILE A 87 7.66 3.46 -3.27
C ILE A 87 9.18 3.55 -3.29
N ASN A 88 9.85 2.51 -2.81
CA ASN A 88 11.30 2.34 -2.96
C ASN A 88 11.62 1.85 -4.38
N SER A 89 11.57 2.78 -5.32
CA SER A 89 12.04 2.64 -6.70
C SER A 89 11.96 3.99 -7.40
N ILE A 90 12.93 4.26 -8.29
CA ILE A 90 12.91 5.41 -9.21
C ILE A 90 12.59 5.00 -10.66
N ASP A 91 12.25 3.72 -10.90
CA ASP A 91 11.95 3.19 -12.22
C ASP A 91 10.68 3.84 -12.81
N GLN A 92 10.80 4.39 -14.02
CA GLN A 92 9.72 5.05 -14.76
C GLN A 92 8.55 4.11 -15.10
N ALA A 93 8.83 2.83 -15.37
CA ALA A 93 7.77 1.84 -15.62
C ALA A 93 6.97 1.56 -14.35
N ILE A 94 7.62 1.55 -13.18
CA ILE A 94 6.95 1.45 -11.87
C ILE A 94 6.12 2.69 -11.63
N GLN A 95 6.67 3.90 -11.83
CA GLN A 95 5.93 5.15 -11.66
C GLN A 95 4.65 5.18 -12.51
N THR A 96 4.77 4.82 -13.78
CA THR A 96 3.64 4.79 -14.72
C THR A 96 2.56 3.80 -14.29
N THR A 97 2.95 2.58 -13.93
CA THR A 97 2.01 1.52 -13.54
C THR A 97 1.37 1.77 -12.18
N VAL A 98 2.12 2.32 -11.20
CA VAL A 98 1.57 2.79 -9.92
C VAL A 98 0.54 3.89 -10.13
N ASN A 99 0.83 4.91 -10.95
CA ASN A 99 -0.11 5.99 -11.22
C ASN A 99 -1.38 5.50 -11.91
N THR A 100 -1.27 4.50 -12.79
CA THR A 100 -2.41 3.83 -13.41
C THR A 100 -3.29 3.16 -12.34
N GLU A 101 -2.69 2.40 -11.41
CA GLU A 101 -3.45 1.73 -10.37
C GLU A 101 -4.02 2.68 -9.31
N ILE A 102 -3.37 3.81 -9.05
CA ILE A 102 -3.94 4.90 -8.25
C ILE A 102 -5.19 5.47 -8.93
N ALA A 103 -5.17 5.66 -10.25
CA ALA A 103 -6.36 6.11 -10.99
C ALA A 103 -7.50 5.08 -10.89
N ASN A 104 -7.19 3.78 -11.00
CA ASN A 104 -8.15 2.70 -10.81
C ASN A 104 -8.75 2.70 -9.39
N LEU A 105 -7.91 2.89 -8.37
CA LEU A 105 -8.38 3.00 -6.98
C LEU A 105 -9.32 4.18 -6.79
N ARG A 106 -9.00 5.37 -7.34
CA ARG A 106 -9.86 6.56 -7.27
C ARG A 106 -11.20 6.33 -7.96
N ALA A 107 -11.21 5.67 -9.11
CA ALA A 107 -12.43 5.34 -9.83
C ALA A 107 -13.33 4.38 -9.03
N MET A 108 -12.73 3.39 -8.37
CA MET A 108 -13.47 2.39 -7.61
C MET A 108 -13.90 2.88 -6.20
N LEU A 109 -13.13 3.79 -5.60
CA LEU A 109 -13.29 4.26 -4.23
C LEU A 109 -13.28 5.79 -4.18
N PRO A 110 -14.32 6.47 -4.71
CA PRO A 110 -14.31 7.93 -4.88
C PRO A 110 -14.29 8.71 -3.55
N GLY A 111 -14.60 8.08 -2.42
CA GLY A 111 -14.48 8.68 -1.09
C GLY A 111 -13.08 8.63 -0.49
N TRP A 112 -12.10 8.04 -1.19
CA TRP A 112 -10.74 7.85 -0.73
C TRP A 112 -9.73 8.69 -1.53
N THR A 113 -8.72 9.20 -0.83
CA THR A 113 -7.56 9.88 -1.43
C THR A 113 -6.38 8.92 -1.50
N PHE A 114 -5.75 8.85 -2.67
CA PHE A 114 -4.56 8.01 -2.91
C PHE A 114 -3.44 8.85 -3.50
N THR A 115 -2.25 8.79 -2.90
CA THR A 115 -1.03 9.46 -3.38
C THR A 115 0.16 8.50 -3.38
N ALA A 116 1.18 8.81 -4.17
CA ALA A 116 2.45 8.07 -4.13
C ALA A 116 3.65 9.03 -4.19
N GLU A 117 4.70 8.66 -3.47
CA GLU A 117 6.04 9.24 -3.58
C GLU A 117 7.03 8.13 -3.96
N PHE A 118 8.06 8.48 -4.74
CA PHE A 118 9.00 7.54 -5.33
C PHE A 118 10.44 7.84 -4.89
N GLY A 119 11.27 6.79 -4.83
CA GLY A 119 12.69 6.89 -4.46
C GLY A 119 12.96 7.05 -2.97
N LYS A 120 12.07 6.51 -2.12
CA LYS A 120 12.22 6.48 -0.66
C LYS A 120 12.92 5.22 -0.18
#